data_AF-F8WSX8-F1
#
_entry.id   AF-F8WSX8-F1
#
_cell.length_a   1.000
_cell.length_b   1.000
_cell.length_c   1.000
_cell.angle_alpha   90.00
_cell.angle_beta   90.00
_cell.angle_gamma   90.00
#
_symmetry.space_group_name_H-M   'P 1'
#
loop_
_entity.id
_entity.type
_entity.pdbx_description
1 polymer ?
#
loop_
_entity_poly.entity_id
_entity_poly.type
_entity_poly.pdbx_seq_one_letter_code
_entity_poly.pdbx_strand_id
1 'polypeptide(L)'
;MDAITQYRAWVPATLLAALLGGALLPAVAVAAQQWAEGNTYTAGTVVTYNGRDYRALVTHSAYVGTNWNPAATPTLWQDIGPASGGGTPTPTPGPSPTPTPATPSPGGGGTCGYAAWNAGAAYTGGQRVSYNGTAYEAKWWTQGENPAQSGQWGVWKAVTCSGTPGPTPTPTPGPTPTPSPGGFVVSESDFNRMFPGRNSFYSYSGLVQALSAYPQFANTGSDTTKRQEAAAFLANINHETGGLVYIVEQNQANWPLYCDPGSVYACAPGKQYYGRGPMQLSWNFNYGAAGAALGLPLLADPDLVARDSAVAWKTAIWYWMTQSGPGTMTPHNAIVNGAGFGETIRSINGSLECGGRNPAQVQSRVNAYLSFTQILGVTSGNNLSC
;
A
#
# COMPACT_ATOMS: atom_id res chain seq x y z
N MET A 1 13.77 -5.50 82.08
CA MET A 1 14.26 -4.29 81.40
C MET A 1 13.47 -4.19 80.10
N ASP A 2 12.15 -4.02 80.20
CA ASP A 2 11.41 -2.72 80.16
C ASP A 2 10.99 -2.48 78.69
N ALA A 3 9.74 -2.67 78.23
CA ALA A 3 8.48 -1.98 78.57
C ALA A 3 8.72 -0.44 78.57
N ILE A 4 8.10 0.41 77.75
CA ILE A 4 6.69 0.85 77.68
C ILE A 4 6.70 1.92 76.54
N THR A 5 5.65 2.13 75.71
CA THR A 5 4.67 3.25 75.83
C THR A 5 3.71 3.16 74.63
N GLN A 6 2.48 2.62 74.79
CA GLN A 6 1.19 3.34 75.04
C GLN A 6 0.58 3.97 73.76
N TYR A 7 -0.72 4.16 73.51
CA TYR A 7 -2.01 4.08 74.23
C TYR A 7 -3.08 4.29 73.10
N ARG A 8 -4.23 3.57 72.99
CA ARG A 8 -5.60 3.94 73.43
C ARG A 8 -6.59 3.06 72.60
N ALA A 9 -7.43 2.22 73.20
CA ALA A 9 -8.86 2.45 73.55
C ALA A 9 -9.84 2.42 72.34
N TRP A 10 -11.04 1.82 72.29
CA TRP A 10 -11.96 1.19 73.28
C TRP A 10 -13.19 0.59 72.50
N VAL A 11 -13.82 -0.49 73.03
CA VAL A 11 -15.22 -1.05 72.89
C VAL A 11 -15.81 -1.69 71.59
N PRO A 12 -16.82 -2.62 71.71
CA PRO A 12 -17.08 -3.77 70.83
C PRO A 12 -18.50 -3.80 70.20
N ALA A 13 -18.85 -4.96 69.59
CA ALA A 13 -20.17 -5.36 69.04
C ALA A 13 -20.55 -4.65 67.71
N THR A 14 -21.14 -5.25 66.68
CA THR A 14 -22.23 -6.24 66.64
C THR A 14 -22.34 -6.79 65.20
N LEU A 15 -22.99 -7.95 65.06
CA LEU A 15 -23.39 -8.66 63.82
C LEU A 15 -23.85 -7.77 62.64
N LEU A 16 -23.45 -8.14 61.42
CA LEU A 16 -24.38 -8.43 60.31
C LEU A 16 -23.67 -9.27 59.23
N ALA A 17 -23.86 -10.59 59.26
CA ALA A 17 -23.52 -11.46 58.14
C ALA A 17 -24.74 -11.52 57.21
N ALA A 18 -24.72 -10.72 56.14
CA ALA A 18 -25.73 -10.79 55.10
C ALA A 18 -25.41 -11.98 54.17
N LEU A 19 -26.26 -13.00 54.23
CA LEU A 19 -26.42 -14.00 53.18
C LEU A 19 -26.91 -13.31 51.90
N LEU A 20 -26.05 -13.19 50.90
CA LEU A 20 -26.46 -12.97 49.51
C LEU A 20 -26.23 -14.27 48.75
N GLY A 21 -27.34 -14.95 48.46
CA GLY A 21 -27.36 -16.10 47.56
C GLY A 21 -26.88 -15.69 46.18
N GLY A 22 -25.72 -16.19 45.79
CA GLY A 22 -25.27 -16.15 44.40
C GLY A 22 -26.08 -17.16 43.61
N ALA A 23 -27.08 -16.68 42.87
CA ALA A 23 -27.68 -17.45 41.80
C ALA A 23 -26.57 -17.83 40.80
N LEU A 24 -26.25 -19.12 40.71
CA LEU A 24 -25.50 -19.68 39.58
C LEU A 24 -26.37 -19.52 38.34
N LEU A 25 -26.11 -18.45 37.58
CA LEU A 25 -26.56 -18.35 36.20
C LEU A 25 -25.83 -19.45 35.41
N PRO A 26 -26.52 -20.26 34.60
CA PRO A 26 -25.84 -21.15 33.68
C PRO A 26 -25.05 -20.28 32.70
N ALA A 27 -23.73 -20.49 32.62
CA ALA A 27 -22.92 -19.92 31.57
C ALA A 27 -23.39 -20.54 30.25
N VAL A 28 -24.26 -19.83 29.53
CA VAL A 28 -24.60 -20.16 28.16
C VAL A 28 -23.29 -20.01 27.37
N ALA A 29 -22.70 -21.13 26.95
CA ALA A 29 -21.61 -21.12 26.00
C ALA A 29 -22.16 -20.58 24.68
N VAL A 30 -21.99 -19.27 24.45
CA VAL A 30 -22.35 -18.66 23.17
C VAL A 30 -21.33 -19.16 22.16
N ALA A 31 -21.77 -20.00 21.22
CA ALA A 31 -20.92 -20.46 20.13
C ALA A 31 -20.37 -19.25 19.37
N ALA A 32 -19.06 -19.25 19.09
CA ALA A 32 -18.41 -18.18 18.36
C ALA A 32 -19.06 -18.02 16.97
N GLN A 33 -19.38 -16.78 16.58
CA GLN A 33 -19.99 -16.49 15.28
C GLN A 33 -18.95 -16.72 14.17
N GLN A 34 -19.35 -17.29 13.02
CA GLN A 34 -18.43 -17.40 11.89
C GLN A 34 -18.00 -16.01 11.40
N TRP A 35 -16.69 -15.81 11.19
CA TRP A 35 -16.18 -14.57 10.64
C TRP A 35 -16.67 -14.37 9.20
N ALA A 36 -17.12 -13.16 8.90
CA ALA A 36 -17.47 -12.71 7.56
C ALA A 36 -17.03 -11.26 7.34
N GLU A 37 -16.69 -10.93 6.09
CA GLU A 37 -16.49 -9.54 5.68
C GLU A 37 -17.81 -8.76 5.68
N GLY A 38 -17.72 -7.44 5.79
CA GLY A 38 -18.83 -6.50 5.92
C GLY A 38 -19.29 -6.25 7.36
N ASN A 39 -18.81 -7.02 8.34
CA ASN A 39 -19.22 -6.90 9.74
C ASN A 39 -18.29 -6.00 10.56
N THR A 40 -18.84 -5.41 11.63
CA THR A 40 -18.08 -4.74 12.69
C THR A 40 -17.94 -5.64 13.90
N TYR A 41 -16.72 -5.83 14.37
CA TYR A 41 -16.37 -6.62 15.54
C TYR A 41 -15.86 -5.69 16.65
N THR A 42 -16.47 -5.72 17.83
CA THR A 42 -15.98 -4.98 18.99
C THR A 42 -14.83 -5.71 19.66
N ALA A 43 -13.91 -4.98 20.31
CA ALA A 43 -12.81 -5.59 21.06
C ALA A 43 -13.34 -6.64 22.05
N GLY A 44 -12.73 -7.82 22.04
CA GLY A 44 -13.14 -8.99 22.82
C GLY A 44 -14.11 -9.95 22.11
N THR A 45 -14.70 -9.57 20.97
CA THR A 45 -15.57 -10.46 20.18
C THR A 45 -14.82 -11.72 19.75
N VAL A 46 -15.45 -12.89 19.86
CA VAL A 46 -14.87 -14.16 19.43
C VAL A 46 -15.57 -14.65 18.16
N VAL A 47 -14.78 -15.01 17.15
CA VAL A 47 -15.28 -15.53 15.86
C VAL A 47 -14.56 -16.81 15.46
N THR A 48 -15.23 -17.66 14.68
CA THR A 48 -14.63 -18.86 14.08
C THR A 48 -14.23 -18.59 12.63
N TYR A 49 -12.99 -18.92 12.27
CA TYR A 49 -12.46 -18.83 10.90
C TYR A 49 -11.50 -19.98 10.63
N ASN A 50 -11.66 -20.69 9.51
CA ASN A 50 -10.82 -21.83 9.12
C ASN A 50 -10.62 -22.90 10.23
N GLY A 51 -11.67 -23.19 11.01
CA GLY A 51 -11.63 -24.20 12.07
C GLY A 51 -10.92 -23.78 13.36
N ARG A 52 -10.61 -22.49 13.52
CA ARG A 52 -10.06 -21.89 14.73
C ARG A 52 -10.89 -20.74 15.24
N ASP A 53 -10.85 -20.54 16.55
CA ASP A 53 -11.48 -19.41 17.21
C ASP A 53 -10.46 -18.28 17.40
N TYR A 54 -10.90 -17.05 17.15
CA TYR A 54 -10.09 -15.84 17.24
C TYR A 54 -10.82 -14.78 18.06
N ARG A 55 -10.09 -14.04 18.91
CA ARG A 55 -10.59 -12.91 19.68
C ARG A 55 -10.14 -11.59 19.05
N ALA A 56 -11.08 -10.68 18.81
CA ALA A 56 -10.78 -9.33 18.36
C ALA A 56 -10.00 -8.57 19.45
N LEU A 57 -8.84 -8.02 19.10
CA LEU A 57 -8.00 -7.22 19.99
C LEU A 57 -8.48 -5.77 20.10
N VAL A 58 -9.08 -5.26 19.01
CA VAL A 58 -9.59 -3.89 18.89
C VAL A 58 -10.93 -3.88 18.14
N THR A 59 -11.75 -2.88 18.42
CA THR A 59 -13.01 -2.67 17.67
C THR A 59 -12.70 -2.24 16.24
N HIS A 60 -13.20 -2.96 15.24
CA HIS A 60 -12.94 -2.67 13.82
C HIS A 60 -14.06 -3.19 12.90
N SER A 61 -14.13 -2.67 11.67
CA SER A 61 -15.00 -3.18 10.60
C SER A 61 -14.17 -3.94 9.57
N ALA A 62 -14.51 -5.21 9.31
CA ALA A 62 -13.84 -6.04 8.31
C ALA A 62 -14.44 -5.75 6.92
N TYR A 63 -14.09 -4.62 6.30
CA TYR A 63 -14.67 -4.20 5.03
C TYR A 63 -14.49 -5.25 3.91
N VAL A 64 -15.51 -5.44 3.08
CA VAL A 64 -15.49 -6.40 1.97
C VAL A 64 -14.32 -6.12 1.03
N GLY A 65 -13.56 -7.17 0.70
CA GLY A 65 -12.40 -7.10 -0.20
C GLY A 65 -11.09 -6.62 0.44
N THR A 66 -11.07 -6.33 1.74
CA THR A 66 -9.84 -5.94 2.46
C THR A 66 -9.03 -7.13 2.96
N ASN A 67 -9.62 -8.33 2.97
CA ASN A 67 -9.00 -9.55 3.49
C ASN A 67 -8.51 -9.43 4.94
N TRP A 68 -9.19 -8.63 5.77
CA TRP A 68 -8.93 -8.51 7.21
C TRP A 68 -9.47 -9.70 8.00
N ASN A 69 -9.11 -10.90 7.54
CA ASN A 69 -9.52 -12.14 8.17
C ASN A 69 -8.68 -12.45 9.41
N PRO A 70 -9.21 -13.23 10.38
CA PRO A 70 -8.55 -13.44 11.65
C PRO A 70 -7.17 -14.11 11.58
N ALA A 71 -6.92 -14.93 10.55
CA ALA A 71 -5.62 -15.56 10.35
C ALA A 71 -4.58 -14.63 9.70
N ALA A 72 -5.03 -13.69 8.86
CA ALA A 72 -4.15 -12.78 8.11
C ALA A 72 -3.87 -11.45 8.83
N THR A 73 -4.59 -11.14 9.91
CA THR A 73 -4.48 -9.83 10.61
C THR A 73 -4.25 -9.97 12.12
N PRO A 74 -3.04 -10.43 12.56
CA PRO A 74 -2.73 -10.69 13.97
C PRO A 74 -2.67 -9.41 14.84
N THR A 75 -2.70 -8.23 14.23
CA THR A 75 -2.85 -6.94 14.92
C THR A 75 -4.30 -6.65 15.32
N LEU A 76 -5.27 -7.25 14.63
CA LEU A 76 -6.70 -7.12 14.89
C LEU A 76 -7.25 -8.32 15.64
N TRP A 77 -6.61 -9.49 15.52
CA TRP A 77 -7.11 -10.77 16.03
C TRP A 77 -6.04 -11.55 16.77
N GLN A 78 -6.44 -12.16 17.88
CA GLN A 78 -5.65 -13.13 18.63
C GLN A 78 -6.23 -14.53 18.40
N ASP A 79 -5.40 -15.46 17.95
CA ASP A 79 -5.77 -16.88 17.90
C ASP A 79 -5.92 -17.43 19.32
N ILE A 80 -7.09 -18.00 19.63
CA ILE A 80 -7.39 -18.54 20.96
C ILE A 80 -7.57 -20.07 20.94
N GLY A 81 -7.28 -20.72 19.81
CA GLY A 81 -7.22 -22.18 19.70
C GLY A 81 -8.24 -22.78 18.73
N PRO A 82 -8.38 -24.12 18.73
CA PRO A 82 -9.30 -24.83 17.85
C PRO A 82 -10.76 -24.47 18.12
N ALA A 83 -11.57 -24.45 17.06
CA ALA A 83 -12.99 -24.06 17.15
C ALA A 83 -13.75 -24.93 18.16
N SER A 84 -14.43 -24.27 19.09
CA SER A 84 -15.06 -24.93 20.24
C SER A 84 -16.45 -25.54 19.96
N GLY A 85 -16.90 -25.56 18.69
CA GLY A 85 -18.18 -26.17 18.25
C GLY A 85 -17.99 -27.11 17.06
N GLY A 86 -18.29 -28.39 17.26
CA GLY A 86 -18.20 -29.42 16.21
C GLY A 86 -19.26 -29.26 15.13
N GLY A 87 -18.83 -28.90 13.93
CA GLY A 87 -19.61 -28.97 12.70
C GLY A 87 -18.69 -29.05 11.50
N THR A 88 -18.69 -30.18 10.79
CA THR A 88 -17.86 -30.44 9.61
C THR A 88 -18.25 -29.50 8.46
N PRO A 89 -17.31 -28.83 7.77
CA PRO A 89 -17.66 -27.94 6.67
C PRO A 89 -18.05 -28.73 5.41
N THR A 90 -19.17 -28.34 4.79
CA THR A 90 -19.45 -28.66 3.37
C THR A 90 -18.72 -27.61 2.52
N PRO A 91 -17.94 -28.00 1.49
CA PRO A 91 -17.22 -27.05 0.67
C PRO A 91 -18.18 -26.22 -0.21
N THR A 92 -18.17 -24.90 -0.05
CA THR A 92 -18.79 -23.96 -0.97
C THR A 92 -17.90 -23.79 -2.21
N PRO A 93 -18.42 -23.78 -3.45
CA PRO A 93 -17.62 -23.60 -4.65
C PRO A 93 -16.86 -22.27 -4.63
N GLY A 94 -15.56 -22.32 -4.95
CA GLY A 94 -14.71 -21.13 -5.02
C GLY A 94 -15.12 -20.16 -6.13
N PRO A 95 -14.83 -18.86 -5.99
CA PRO A 95 -15.10 -17.89 -7.05
C PRO A 95 -14.26 -18.21 -8.29
N SER A 96 -14.95 -18.43 -9.41
CA SER A 96 -14.43 -18.51 -10.77
C SER A 96 -13.81 -17.15 -11.19
N PRO A 97 -12.71 -17.12 -11.98
CA PRO A 97 -12.08 -15.87 -12.40
C PRO A 97 -13.05 -15.04 -13.26
N THR A 98 -13.25 -13.77 -12.90
CA THR A 98 -14.05 -12.80 -13.68
C THR A 98 -13.10 -11.83 -14.41
N PRO A 99 -13.34 -11.54 -15.70
CA PRO A 99 -12.36 -10.98 -16.62
C PRO A 99 -12.00 -9.50 -16.38
N THR A 100 -10.79 -9.15 -16.83
CA THR A 100 -10.17 -7.84 -16.89
C THR A 100 -11.09 -6.75 -17.49
N PRO A 101 -11.19 -5.54 -16.88
CA PRO A 101 -11.95 -4.44 -17.47
C PRO A 101 -11.37 -4.03 -18.84
N ALA A 102 -12.18 -4.15 -19.88
CA ALA A 102 -11.90 -3.51 -21.16
C ALA A 102 -12.21 -2.01 -21.06
N THR A 103 -11.28 -1.18 -21.50
CA THR A 103 -11.52 0.24 -21.80
C THR A 103 -12.70 0.33 -22.78
N PRO A 104 -13.72 1.20 -22.54
CA PRO A 104 -14.79 1.36 -23.52
C PRO A 104 -14.19 1.89 -24.83
N SER A 105 -14.30 1.08 -25.88
CA SER A 105 -14.11 1.52 -27.26
C SER A 105 -15.24 2.49 -27.64
N PRO A 106 -14.99 3.56 -28.40
CA PRO A 106 -16.03 4.46 -28.86
C PRO A 106 -16.89 3.73 -29.92
N GLY A 107 -17.97 3.09 -29.48
CA GLY A 107 -18.88 2.37 -30.35
C GLY A 107 -20.34 2.53 -29.90
N GLY A 108 -21.12 3.23 -30.73
CA GLY A 108 -22.59 3.24 -30.69
C GLY A 108 -23.21 4.29 -29.78
N GLY A 109 -23.65 5.40 -30.37
CA GLY A 109 -24.44 6.43 -29.68
C GLY A 109 -25.70 5.83 -29.06
N GLY A 110 -25.85 5.97 -27.75
CA GLY A 110 -27.07 5.61 -27.04
C GLY A 110 -28.21 6.57 -27.36
N THR A 111 -29.44 6.06 -27.31
CA THR A 111 -30.70 6.72 -27.73
C THR A 111 -31.07 8.00 -26.94
N CYS A 112 -30.26 8.42 -25.97
CA CYS A 112 -30.47 9.61 -25.14
C CYS A 112 -29.26 10.56 -25.09
N GLY A 113 -28.31 10.45 -26.02
CA GLY A 113 -27.13 11.34 -26.08
C GLY A 113 -26.04 11.02 -25.03
N TYR A 114 -26.23 9.98 -24.21
CA TYR A 114 -25.21 9.42 -23.32
C TYR A 114 -24.72 8.07 -23.85
N ALA A 115 -23.48 7.72 -23.53
CA ALA A 115 -22.92 6.40 -23.85
C ALA A 115 -23.80 5.28 -23.28
N ALA A 116 -23.92 4.16 -24.00
CA ALA A 116 -24.66 3.01 -23.50
C ALA A 116 -24.00 2.45 -22.23
N TRP A 117 -24.81 2.06 -21.24
CA TRP A 117 -24.31 1.40 -20.04
C TRP A 117 -23.65 0.06 -20.39
N ASN A 118 -22.53 -0.22 -19.75
CA ASN A 118 -21.70 -1.39 -19.95
C ASN A 118 -21.43 -2.03 -18.59
N ALA A 119 -21.83 -3.29 -18.43
CA ALA A 119 -21.67 -4.04 -17.18
C ALA A 119 -20.19 -4.19 -16.75
N GLY A 120 -19.26 -4.23 -17.70
CA GLY A 120 -17.82 -4.35 -17.43
C GLY A 120 -17.16 -3.02 -17.07
N ALA A 121 -17.82 -1.88 -17.28
CA ALA A 121 -17.26 -0.56 -17.00
C ALA A 121 -17.56 -0.14 -15.55
N ALA A 122 -16.56 0.44 -14.89
CA ALA A 122 -16.74 1.08 -13.60
C ALA A 122 -17.17 2.53 -13.80
N TYR A 123 -18.20 2.95 -13.06
CA TYR A 123 -18.77 4.29 -13.10
C TYR A 123 -18.64 4.96 -11.74
N THR A 124 -18.43 6.27 -11.71
CA THR A 124 -18.35 7.07 -10.48
C THR A 124 -19.51 8.05 -10.36
N GLY A 125 -19.73 8.57 -9.14
CA GLY A 125 -20.83 9.49 -8.85
C GLY A 125 -20.92 10.66 -9.84
N GLY A 126 -22.12 10.90 -10.38
CA GLY A 126 -22.42 11.92 -11.39
C GLY A 126 -22.26 11.47 -12.85
N GLN A 127 -21.66 10.31 -13.12
CA GLN A 127 -21.53 9.81 -14.49
C GLN A 127 -22.88 9.33 -15.04
N ARG A 128 -23.14 9.65 -16.31
CA ARG A 128 -24.41 9.34 -16.98
C ARG A 128 -24.23 8.35 -18.12
N VAL A 129 -25.15 7.41 -18.17
CA VAL A 129 -25.24 6.36 -19.20
C VAL A 129 -26.67 6.26 -19.71
N SER A 130 -26.85 5.67 -20.88
CA SER A 130 -28.16 5.28 -21.38
C SER A 130 -28.35 3.76 -21.31
N TYR A 131 -29.53 3.32 -20.87
CA TYR A 131 -29.91 1.91 -20.83
C TYR A 131 -31.41 1.77 -21.10
N ASN A 132 -31.79 0.95 -22.08
CA ASN A 132 -33.19 0.74 -22.50
C ASN A 132 -33.99 2.04 -22.72
N GLY A 133 -33.40 3.03 -23.39
CA GLY A 133 -34.08 4.29 -23.70
C GLY A 133 -34.20 5.28 -22.54
N THR A 134 -33.66 4.96 -21.37
CA THR A 134 -33.64 5.86 -20.19
C THR A 134 -32.21 6.25 -19.87
N ALA A 135 -31.99 7.49 -19.44
CA ALA A 135 -30.71 7.94 -18.92
C ALA A 135 -30.62 7.69 -17.41
N TYR A 136 -29.44 7.27 -16.94
CA TYR A 136 -29.18 7.00 -15.54
C TYR A 136 -27.90 7.68 -15.10
N GLU A 137 -27.91 8.23 -13.90
CA GLU A 137 -26.77 8.85 -13.23
C GLU A 137 -26.32 7.98 -12.06
N ALA A 138 -25.03 7.63 -12.02
CA ALA A 138 -24.46 6.91 -10.88
C ALA A 138 -24.44 7.83 -9.66
N LYS A 139 -24.91 7.37 -8.50
CA LYS A 139 -24.86 8.15 -7.24
C LYS A 139 -23.50 8.05 -6.55
N TRP A 140 -22.80 6.95 -6.76
CA TRP A 140 -21.46 6.65 -6.24
C TRP A 140 -20.79 5.60 -7.15
N TRP A 141 -19.61 5.11 -6.75
CA TRP A 141 -18.90 4.09 -7.54
C TRP A 141 -19.76 2.83 -7.74
N THR A 142 -19.82 2.32 -8.96
CA THR A 142 -20.63 1.15 -9.35
C THR A 142 -20.00 0.43 -10.54
N GLN A 143 -20.05 -0.91 -10.57
CA GLN A 143 -19.61 -1.73 -11.70
C GLN A 143 -20.50 -2.97 -11.80
N GLY A 144 -21.02 -3.27 -12.99
CA GLY A 144 -21.87 -4.45 -13.21
C GLY A 144 -23.32 -4.33 -12.73
N GLU A 145 -23.65 -3.34 -11.91
CA GLU A 145 -25.01 -3.16 -11.38
C GLU A 145 -25.95 -2.53 -12.43
N ASN A 146 -27.05 -3.23 -12.74
CA ASN A 146 -27.98 -2.83 -13.81
C ASN A 146 -28.77 -1.54 -13.43
N PRO A 147 -28.74 -0.49 -14.26
CA PRO A 147 -29.46 0.75 -13.99
C PRO A 147 -30.97 0.61 -13.85
N ALA A 148 -31.61 -0.27 -14.61
CA ALA A 148 -33.06 -0.48 -14.57
C ALA A 148 -33.55 -1.24 -13.32
N GLN A 149 -32.64 -1.84 -12.56
CA GLN A 149 -32.96 -2.60 -11.33
C GLN A 149 -32.62 -1.82 -10.06
N SER A 150 -32.05 -0.62 -10.18
CA SER A 150 -31.75 0.25 -9.05
C SER A 150 -33.01 0.97 -8.57
N GLY A 151 -33.54 0.55 -7.43
CA GLY A 151 -34.64 1.25 -6.75
C GLY A 151 -34.22 2.62 -6.18
N GLN A 152 -35.08 3.25 -5.38
CA GLN A 152 -34.81 4.58 -4.81
C GLN A 152 -33.51 4.65 -3.97
N TRP A 153 -33.09 3.54 -3.37
CA TRP A 153 -31.84 3.39 -2.61
C TRP A 153 -30.67 2.81 -3.42
N GLY A 154 -30.89 2.48 -4.69
CA GLY A 154 -29.89 1.86 -5.57
C GLY A 154 -28.85 2.84 -6.09
N VAL A 155 -27.78 2.28 -6.66
CA VAL A 155 -26.61 2.97 -7.22
C VAL A 155 -26.94 3.91 -8.39
N TRP A 156 -27.99 3.61 -9.16
CA TRP A 156 -28.40 4.41 -10.31
C TRP A 156 -29.64 5.26 -9.99
N LYS A 157 -29.62 6.52 -10.44
CA LYS A 157 -30.74 7.44 -10.42
C LYS A 157 -31.21 7.69 -11.85
N ALA A 158 -32.47 7.39 -12.16
CA ALA A 158 -33.04 7.75 -13.47
C ALA A 158 -33.06 9.28 -13.66
N VAL A 159 -32.66 9.75 -14.84
CA VAL A 159 -32.64 11.18 -15.23
C VAL A 159 -33.32 11.38 -16.59
N THR A 160 -33.87 12.57 -16.82
CA THR A 160 -34.60 12.90 -18.05
C THR A 160 -33.64 13.07 -19.24
N CYS A 161 -33.99 12.50 -20.39
CA CYS A 161 -33.26 12.71 -21.64
C CYS A 161 -33.60 14.10 -22.21
N SER A 162 -32.76 15.10 -21.96
CA SER A 162 -32.88 16.43 -22.59
C SER A 162 -31.92 16.51 -23.78
N GLY A 163 -32.46 16.35 -24.98
CA GLY A 163 -31.71 16.44 -26.23
C GLY A 163 -31.25 17.86 -26.54
N THR A 164 -29.98 18.16 -26.26
CA THR A 164 -29.19 19.18 -26.97
C THR A 164 -27.71 18.81 -26.78
N PRO A 165 -26.86 18.76 -27.83
CA PRO A 165 -25.41 18.64 -27.65
C PRO A 165 -24.92 19.90 -26.91
N GLY A 166 -24.60 19.75 -25.62
CA GLY A 166 -23.93 20.81 -24.86
C GLY A 166 -22.51 21.03 -25.38
N PRO A 167 -21.93 22.23 -25.24
CA PRO A 167 -20.58 22.52 -25.72
C PRO A 167 -19.59 21.53 -25.09
N THR A 168 -18.63 21.05 -25.90
CA THR A 168 -17.52 20.21 -25.48
C THR A 168 -16.92 20.73 -24.17
N PRO A 169 -16.85 19.92 -23.09
CA PRO A 169 -16.27 20.39 -21.85
C PRO A 169 -14.79 20.65 -22.07
N THR A 170 -14.39 21.92 -21.93
CA THR A 170 -13.01 22.30 -21.62
C THR A 170 -12.58 21.51 -20.38
N PRO A 171 -11.39 20.87 -20.37
CA PRO A 171 -10.95 20.07 -19.24
C PRO A 171 -10.96 20.93 -17.96
N THR A 172 -11.86 20.60 -17.05
CA THR A 172 -11.91 21.21 -15.71
C THR A 172 -10.82 20.52 -14.88
N PRO A 173 -9.96 21.27 -14.16
CA PRO A 173 -8.93 20.68 -13.30
C PRO A 173 -9.55 19.67 -12.33
N GLY A 174 -8.95 18.47 -12.24
CA GLY A 174 -9.37 17.43 -11.31
C GLY A 174 -9.39 17.92 -9.86
N PRO A 175 -10.05 17.18 -8.95
CA PRO A 175 -10.16 17.59 -7.56
C PRO A 175 -8.78 17.85 -6.97
N THR A 176 -8.63 19.03 -6.34
CA THR A 176 -7.43 19.39 -5.60
C THR A 176 -7.10 18.26 -4.62
N PRO A 177 -5.88 17.68 -4.67
CA PRO A 177 -5.51 16.58 -3.80
C PRO A 177 -5.58 17.04 -2.35
N THR A 178 -6.14 16.22 -1.47
CA THR A 178 -5.95 16.34 -0.02
C THR A 178 -4.45 16.45 0.23
N PRO A 179 -3.96 17.48 0.95
CA PRO A 179 -2.53 17.67 1.16
C PRO A 179 -1.92 16.44 1.83
N SER A 180 -0.97 15.79 1.16
CA SER A 180 -0.11 14.79 1.79
C SER A 180 0.66 15.42 2.95
N PRO A 181 0.90 14.70 4.05
CA PRO A 181 1.82 15.13 5.08
C PRO A 181 3.15 15.55 4.45
N GLY A 182 3.56 16.81 4.64
CA GLY A 182 4.81 17.36 4.08
C GLY A 182 4.77 17.81 2.61
N GLY A 183 3.61 17.85 1.96
CA GLY A 183 3.48 18.37 0.59
C GLY A 183 3.95 17.40 -0.52
N PHE A 184 4.15 16.13 -0.19
CA PHE A 184 4.56 15.11 -1.15
C PHE A 184 3.46 14.82 -2.19
N VAL A 185 3.84 14.67 -3.47
CA VAL A 185 2.87 14.52 -4.56
C VAL A 185 2.17 13.16 -4.64
N VAL A 186 2.61 12.18 -3.84
CA VAL A 186 1.96 10.86 -3.71
C VAL A 186 1.25 10.81 -2.37
N SER A 187 -0.06 10.56 -2.38
CA SER A 187 -0.85 10.35 -1.16
C SER A 187 -0.58 8.97 -0.56
N GLU A 188 -0.89 8.78 0.74
CA GLU A 188 -0.82 7.45 1.35
C GLU A 188 -1.75 6.46 0.64
N SER A 189 -2.93 6.90 0.21
CA SER A 189 -3.86 6.08 -0.57
C SER A 189 -3.27 5.66 -1.92
N ASP A 190 -2.57 6.56 -2.62
CA ASP A 190 -1.92 6.22 -3.88
C ASP A 190 -0.74 5.29 -3.67
N PHE A 191 0.06 5.52 -2.63
CA PHE A 191 1.13 4.60 -2.23
C PHE A 191 0.58 3.19 -1.93
N ASN A 192 -0.54 3.09 -1.21
CA ASN A 192 -1.21 1.81 -0.95
C ASN A 192 -1.75 1.15 -2.22
N ARG A 193 -2.24 1.92 -3.20
CA ARG A 193 -2.66 1.42 -4.52
C ARG A 193 -1.48 0.92 -5.35
N MET A 194 -0.33 1.59 -5.26
CA MET A 194 0.90 1.20 -5.95
C MET A 194 1.51 -0.08 -5.35
N PHE A 195 1.39 -0.28 -4.03
CA PHE A 195 2.01 -1.38 -3.31
C PHE A 195 1.03 -2.10 -2.36
N PRO A 196 0.02 -2.81 -2.90
CA PRO A 196 -1.02 -3.45 -2.10
C PRO A 196 -0.51 -4.65 -1.29
N GLY A 197 0.55 -5.31 -1.74
CA GLY A 197 1.14 -6.50 -1.10
C GLY A 197 2.45 -6.23 -0.36
N ARG A 198 2.81 -4.97 -0.11
CA ARG A 198 4.11 -4.64 0.50
C ARG A 198 4.28 -5.24 1.88
N ASN A 199 5.52 -5.52 2.23
CA ASN A 199 5.92 -5.77 3.61
C ASN A 199 5.65 -4.52 4.47
N SER A 200 5.11 -4.71 5.68
CA SER A 200 4.81 -3.62 6.62
C SER A 200 6.03 -2.80 7.04
N PHE A 201 7.23 -3.34 6.86
CA PHE A 201 8.49 -2.59 6.99
C PHE A 201 8.50 -1.33 6.11
N TYR A 202 7.96 -1.39 4.90
CA TYR A 202 7.90 -0.25 3.99
C TYR A 202 6.69 0.63 4.29
N SER A 203 6.84 1.47 5.32
CA SER A 203 5.81 2.42 5.72
C SER A 203 5.79 3.67 4.85
N TYR A 204 4.60 4.23 4.61
CA TYR A 204 4.44 5.52 3.95
C TYR A 204 5.05 6.65 4.81
N SER A 205 4.87 6.59 6.13
CA SER A 205 5.49 7.53 7.06
C SER A 205 7.02 7.52 6.99
N GLY A 206 7.64 6.36 6.82
CA GLY A 206 9.09 6.24 6.62
C GLY A 206 9.54 6.92 5.33
N LEU A 207 8.79 6.77 4.24
CA LEU A 207 9.05 7.46 2.98
C LEU A 207 8.95 8.99 3.17
N VAL A 208 7.85 9.48 3.76
CA VAL A 208 7.64 10.91 4.00
C VAL A 208 8.75 11.50 4.88
N GLN A 209 9.16 10.81 5.94
CA GLN A 209 10.28 11.23 6.80
C GLN A 209 11.61 11.29 6.05
N ALA A 210 11.82 10.43 5.05
CA ALA A 210 13.05 10.41 4.26
C ALA A 210 13.15 11.58 3.26
N LEU A 211 12.02 12.16 2.84
CA LEU A 211 12.00 13.24 1.83
C LEU A 211 12.86 14.45 2.23
N SER A 212 12.94 14.76 3.53
CA SER A 212 13.72 15.90 4.01
C SER A 212 15.23 15.75 3.79
N ALA A 213 15.73 14.54 3.52
CA ALA A 213 17.14 14.32 3.19
C ALA A 213 17.51 14.94 1.83
N TYR A 214 16.55 15.05 0.91
CA TYR A 214 16.74 15.64 -0.42
C TYR A 214 15.53 16.49 -0.82
N PRO A 215 15.45 17.76 -0.38
CA PRO A 215 14.26 18.60 -0.58
C PRO A 215 13.86 18.89 -2.04
N GLN A 216 14.75 18.60 -3.00
CA GLN A 216 14.49 18.74 -4.45
C GLN A 216 13.76 17.54 -5.04
N PHE A 217 13.84 16.37 -4.41
CA PHE A 217 13.20 15.13 -4.87
C PHE A 217 11.68 15.29 -4.94
N ALA A 218 11.09 14.98 -6.10
CA ALA A 218 9.66 15.13 -6.38
C ALA A 218 9.10 16.53 -6.04
N ASN A 219 9.98 17.53 -6.07
CA ASN A 219 9.66 18.92 -5.73
C ASN A 219 10.31 19.93 -6.70
N THR A 220 10.80 19.45 -7.84
CA THR A 220 11.45 20.28 -8.87
C THR A 220 10.62 20.26 -10.15
N GLY A 221 10.48 21.42 -10.80
CA GLY A 221 9.69 21.58 -12.04
C GLY A 221 8.19 21.70 -11.81
N SER A 222 7.43 21.39 -12.87
CA SER A 222 5.96 21.43 -12.85
C SER A 222 5.37 20.32 -11.96
N ASP A 223 4.10 20.43 -11.55
CA ASP A 223 3.44 19.35 -10.80
C ASP A 223 3.37 18.04 -11.59
N THR A 224 3.30 18.13 -12.93
CA THR A 224 3.45 16.97 -13.82
C THR A 224 4.81 16.31 -13.65
N THR A 225 5.89 17.10 -13.70
CA THR A 225 7.28 16.63 -13.54
C THR A 225 7.50 16.01 -12.16
N LYS A 226 7.00 16.64 -11.09
CA LYS A 226 7.09 16.12 -9.73
C LYS A 226 6.43 14.74 -9.60
N ARG A 227 5.23 14.58 -10.15
CA ARG A 227 4.48 13.31 -10.14
C ARG A 227 5.13 12.24 -11.03
N GLN A 228 5.67 12.63 -12.18
CA GLN A 228 6.47 11.74 -13.03
C GLN A 228 7.71 11.24 -12.28
N GLU A 229 8.42 12.12 -11.58
CA GLU A 229 9.61 11.73 -10.83
C GLU A 229 9.25 10.76 -9.71
N ALA A 230 8.22 11.06 -8.91
CA ALA A 230 7.76 10.18 -7.85
C ALA A 230 7.30 8.81 -8.40
N ALA A 231 6.56 8.78 -9.52
CA ALA A 231 6.16 7.54 -10.18
C ALA A 231 7.38 6.76 -10.69
N ALA A 232 8.36 7.42 -11.30
CA ALA A 232 9.56 6.79 -11.83
C ALA A 232 10.42 6.15 -10.72
N PHE A 233 10.59 6.86 -9.61
CA PHE A 233 11.28 6.36 -8.42
C PHE A 233 10.58 5.11 -7.87
N LEU A 234 9.28 5.20 -7.62
CA LEU A 234 8.50 4.10 -7.05
C LEU A 234 8.38 2.89 -8.02
N ALA A 235 8.32 3.13 -9.33
CA ALA A 235 8.26 2.07 -10.33
C ALA A 235 9.54 1.24 -10.41
N ASN A 236 10.71 1.88 -10.32
CA ASN A 236 11.97 1.15 -10.22
C ASN A 236 12.03 0.33 -8.93
N ILE A 237 11.62 0.91 -7.81
CA ILE A 237 11.54 0.20 -6.51
C ILE A 237 10.59 -0.99 -6.57
N ASN A 238 9.44 -0.86 -7.25
CA ASN A 238 8.52 -1.96 -7.49
C ASN A 238 9.24 -3.14 -8.16
N HIS A 239 10.08 -2.86 -9.15
CA HIS A 239 10.88 -3.89 -9.80
C HIS A 239 11.97 -4.50 -8.89
N GLU A 240 12.76 -3.67 -8.20
CA GLU A 240 13.86 -4.13 -7.35
C GLU A 240 13.43 -5.03 -6.18
N THR A 241 12.19 -4.86 -5.71
CA THR A 241 11.72 -5.48 -4.45
C THR A 241 10.53 -6.41 -4.62
N GLY A 242 10.08 -6.62 -5.86
CA GLY A 242 8.85 -7.36 -6.13
C GLY A 242 7.62 -6.69 -5.51
N GLY A 243 7.50 -5.37 -5.68
CA GLY A 243 6.41 -4.57 -5.12
C GLY A 243 6.52 -4.34 -3.62
N LEU A 244 7.74 -4.10 -3.13
CA LEU A 244 8.08 -3.89 -1.71
C LEU A 244 7.78 -5.11 -0.83
N VAL A 245 7.75 -6.32 -1.40
CA VAL A 245 7.60 -7.57 -0.65
C VAL A 245 8.90 -7.93 0.07
N TYR A 246 10.04 -7.74 -0.60
CA TYR A 246 11.34 -8.18 -0.11
C TYR A 246 12.17 -7.03 0.46
N ILE A 247 12.55 -7.15 1.74
CA ILE A 247 13.43 -6.18 2.43
C ILE A 247 14.90 -6.37 2.04
N VAL A 248 15.29 -7.64 1.85
CA VAL A 248 16.67 -8.06 1.60
C VAL A 248 16.75 -8.91 0.34
N GLU A 249 17.93 -8.98 -0.26
CA GLU A 249 18.23 -9.89 -1.37
C GLU A 249 17.87 -11.33 -1.01
N GLN A 250 17.16 -12.03 -1.90
CA GLN A 250 16.64 -13.37 -1.64
C GLN A 250 17.71 -14.46 -1.80
N ASN A 251 18.64 -14.31 -2.73
CA ASN A 251 19.66 -15.31 -2.98
C ASN A 251 20.82 -15.18 -1.98
N GLN A 252 20.69 -15.85 -0.83
CA GLN A 252 21.69 -15.81 0.23
C GLN A 252 23.08 -16.32 -0.20
N ALA A 253 23.16 -17.14 -1.26
CA ALA A 253 24.44 -17.60 -1.79
C ALA A 253 25.30 -16.44 -2.33
N ASN A 254 24.68 -15.34 -2.75
CA ASN A 254 25.38 -14.16 -3.26
C ASN A 254 25.86 -13.23 -2.14
N TRP A 255 25.34 -13.35 -0.92
CA TRP A 255 25.61 -12.37 0.15
C TRP A 255 27.10 -12.11 0.44
N PRO A 256 27.99 -13.12 0.38
CA PRO A 256 29.42 -12.90 0.58
C PRO A 256 30.12 -12.12 -0.56
N LEU A 257 29.49 -11.96 -1.73
CA LEU A 257 30.11 -11.38 -2.92
C LEU A 257 30.29 -9.85 -2.84
N TYR A 258 29.48 -9.18 -2.04
CA TYR A 258 29.34 -7.72 -2.04
C TYR A 258 30.40 -6.97 -1.20
N CYS A 259 31.59 -7.54 -1.07
CA CYS A 259 32.72 -6.89 -0.43
C CYS A 259 33.84 -6.70 -1.45
N ASP A 260 34.04 -5.47 -1.88
CA ASP A 260 35.19 -5.08 -2.70
C ASP A 260 36.37 -4.72 -1.79
N PRO A 261 37.43 -5.54 -1.74
CA PRO A 261 38.60 -5.28 -0.90
C PRO A 261 39.44 -4.09 -1.40
N GLY A 262 39.28 -3.66 -2.65
CA GLY A 262 39.98 -2.51 -3.22
C GLY A 262 39.29 -1.16 -2.96
N SER A 263 38.10 -1.17 -2.35
CA SER A 263 37.34 0.04 -2.08
C SER A 263 37.98 0.90 -0.99
N VAL A 264 37.86 2.23 -1.13
CA VAL A 264 38.14 3.19 -0.05
C VAL A 264 37.24 3.00 1.18
N TYR A 265 36.08 2.37 1.00
CA TYR A 265 35.18 1.99 2.08
C TYR A 265 35.40 0.53 2.46
N ALA A 266 36.44 0.27 3.24
CA ALA A 266 36.79 -1.08 3.66
C ALA A 266 35.62 -1.80 4.37
N CYS A 267 35.43 -3.08 4.06
CA CYS A 267 34.40 -3.90 4.68
C CYS A 267 34.65 -4.02 6.20
N ALA A 268 33.64 -3.68 6.99
CA ALA A 268 33.72 -3.81 8.44
C ALA A 268 33.75 -5.30 8.84
N PRO A 269 34.57 -5.69 9.85
CA PRO A 269 34.66 -7.08 10.29
C PRO A 269 33.29 -7.68 10.61
N GLY A 270 33.01 -8.86 10.03
CA GLY A 270 31.76 -9.58 10.25
C GLY A 270 30.51 -8.97 9.59
N LYS A 271 30.66 -7.94 8.74
CA LYS A 271 29.54 -7.31 8.04
C LYS A 271 29.45 -7.75 6.57
N GLN A 272 28.22 -7.77 6.06
CA GLN A 272 27.91 -8.12 4.68
C GLN A 272 27.05 -7.03 4.03
N TYR A 273 27.31 -6.76 2.76
CA TYR A 273 26.74 -5.62 2.02
C TYR A 273 25.85 -6.06 0.85
N TYR A 274 25.14 -7.17 1.03
CA TYR A 274 24.09 -7.61 0.10
C TYR A 274 22.94 -6.60 -0.01
N GLY A 275 22.06 -6.82 -0.98
CA GLY A 275 20.93 -5.93 -1.26
C GLY A 275 19.99 -5.75 -0.07
N ARG A 276 19.74 -4.49 0.31
CA ARG A 276 18.72 -4.13 1.31
C ARG A 276 17.91 -2.90 0.87
N GLY A 277 16.66 -2.83 1.33
CA GLY A 277 15.83 -1.64 1.19
C GLY A 277 15.22 -1.46 -0.21
N PRO A 278 14.62 -0.29 -0.50
CA PRO A 278 13.75 -0.09 -1.67
C PRO A 278 14.46 -0.23 -3.02
N MET A 279 15.75 0.09 -3.09
CA MET A 279 16.57 -0.06 -4.31
C MET A 279 17.71 -1.06 -4.11
N GLN A 280 17.54 -2.04 -3.21
CA GLN A 280 18.51 -3.12 -2.99
C GLN A 280 19.97 -2.62 -2.90
N LEU A 281 20.22 -1.65 -2.00
CA LEU A 281 21.54 -1.07 -1.79
C LEU A 281 22.54 -2.21 -1.55
N SER A 282 23.55 -2.30 -2.39
CA SER A 282 24.52 -3.40 -2.44
C SER A 282 25.93 -2.86 -2.56
N TRP A 283 26.92 -3.63 -2.10
CA TRP A 283 28.35 -3.31 -2.06
C TRP A 283 28.79 -2.33 -0.97
N ASN A 284 29.89 -2.66 -0.29
CA ASN A 284 30.53 -1.84 0.74
C ASN A 284 30.77 -0.38 0.32
N PHE A 285 31.18 -0.13 -0.93
CA PHE A 285 31.38 1.24 -1.42
C PHE A 285 30.09 2.07 -1.46
N ASN A 286 28.96 1.46 -1.80
CA ASN A 286 27.68 2.16 -1.81
C ASN A 286 27.16 2.39 -0.39
N TYR A 287 27.28 1.41 0.50
CA TYR A 287 26.95 1.61 1.92
C TYR A 287 27.81 2.69 2.57
N GLY A 288 29.12 2.72 2.25
CA GLY A 288 30.03 3.76 2.71
C GLY A 288 29.66 5.15 2.19
N ALA A 289 29.44 5.27 0.87
CA ALA A 289 29.08 6.55 0.26
C ALA A 289 27.70 7.07 0.72
N ALA A 290 26.69 6.18 0.81
CA ALA A 290 25.37 6.53 1.33
C ALA A 290 25.44 6.93 2.82
N GLY A 291 26.18 6.16 3.63
CA GLY A 291 26.38 6.46 5.04
C GLY A 291 27.03 7.82 5.26
N ALA A 292 28.09 8.12 4.51
CA ALA A 292 28.78 9.40 4.56
C ALA A 292 27.86 10.56 4.16
N ALA A 293 27.08 10.42 3.08
CA ALA A 293 26.17 11.46 2.61
C ALA A 293 24.98 11.71 3.56
N LEU A 294 24.48 10.67 4.21
CA LEU A 294 23.31 10.73 5.09
C LEU A 294 23.64 10.94 6.57
N GLY A 295 24.93 10.92 6.93
CA GLY A 295 25.37 10.96 8.33
C GLY A 295 24.95 9.71 9.12
N LEU A 296 24.94 8.54 8.46
CA LEU A 296 24.48 7.27 9.03
C LEU A 296 25.62 6.23 9.03
N PRO A 297 25.68 5.34 10.03
CA PRO A 297 26.77 4.37 10.17
C PRO A 297 26.63 3.16 9.23
N LEU A 298 26.22 3.35 7.97
CA LEU A 298 25.80 2.25 7.08
C LEU A 298 26.95 1.30 6.69
N LEU A 299 28.21 1.75 6.74
CA LEU A 299 29.35 0.87 6.53
C LEU A 299 29.60 -0.04 7.74
N ALA A 300 29.48 0.50 8.95
CA ALA A 300 29.68 -0.25 10.20
C ALA A 300 28.44 -1.05 10.61
N ASP A 301 27.26 -0.62 10.19
CA ASP A 301 25.95 -1.20 10.50
C ASP A 301 25.04 -1.21 9.25
N PRO A 302 25.35 -2.05 8.25
CA PRO A 302 24.55 -2.15 7.02
C PRO A 302 23.13 -2.67 7.28
N ASP A 303 22.91 -3.43 8.36
CA ASP A 303 21.59 -3.94 8.74
C ASP A 303 20.62 -2.85 9.16
N LEU A 304 21.09 -1.63 9.42
CA LEU A 304 20.21 -0.49 9.66
C LEU A 304 19.25 -0.24 8.49
N VAL A 305 19.69 -0.48 7.25
CA VAL A 305 18.87 -0.35 6.03
C VAL A 305 17.69 -1.35 6.01
N ALA A 306 17.78 -2.46 6.73
CA ALA A 306 16.72 -3.46 6.85
C ALA A 306 15.96 -3.41 8.19
N ARG A 307 16.39 -2.56 9.13
CA ARG A 307 15.76 -2.42 10.46
C ARG A 307 14.98 -1.12 10.63
N ASP A 308 15.34 -0.07 9.89
CA ASP A 308 14.67 1.23 9.94
C ASP A 308 14.12 1.63 8.57
N SER A 309 12.79 1.78 8.50
CA SER A 309 12.05 2.12 7.28
C SER A 309 12.52 3.46 6.68
N ALA A 310 12.69 4.49 7.51
CA ALA A 310 13.07 5.82 7.05
C ALA A 310 14.52 5.81 6.54
N VAL A 311 15.43 5.07 7.20
CA VAL A 311 16.79 4.87 6.70
C VAL A 311 16.78 4.17 5.34
N ALA A 312 15.99 3.11 5.19
CA ALA A 312 15.87 2.40 3.92
C ALA A 312 15.43 3.35 2.79
N TRP A 313 14.40 4.16 3.03
CA TRP A 313 13.95 5.19 2.08
C TRP A 313 15.01 6.26 1.81
N LYS A 314 15.74 6.74 2.82
CA LYS A 314 16.84 7.70 2.63
C LYS A 314 17.93 7.15 1.72
N THR A 315 18.27 5.87 1.82
CA THR A 315 19.26 5.26 0.92
C THR A 315 18.79 5.18 -0.53
N ALA A 316 17.51 4.91 -0.75
CA ALA A 316 16.95 4.92 -2.10
C ALA A 316 16.92 6.34 -2.68
N ILE A 317 16.46 7.33 -1.93
CA ILE A 317 16.46 8.72 -2.38
C ILE A 317 17.90 9.22 -2.61
N TRP A 318 18.86 8.86 -1.75
CA TRP A 318 20.28 9.15 -1.97
C TRP A 318 20.75 8.65 -3.34
N TYR A 319 20.48 7.38 -3.67
CA TYR A 319 20.91 6.83 -4.96
C TYR A 319 20.25 7.58 -6.12
N TRP A 320 18.93 7.77 -6.05
CA TRP A 320 18.14 8.46 -7.07
C TRP A 320 18.63 9.88 -7.36
N MET A 321 19.03 10.60 -6.31
CA MET A 321 19.42 12.00 -6.39
C MET A 321 20.90 12.20 -6.74
N THR A 322 21.76 11.24 -6.45
CA THR A 322 23.22 11.46 -6.49
C THR A 322 24.02 10.50 -7.35
N GLN A 323 23.46 9.34 -7.73
CA GLN A 323 24.21 8.28 -8.42
C GLN A 323 23.76 8.18 -9.88
N SER A 324 24.74 8.07 -10.78
CA SER A 324 24.48 7.74 -12.19
C SER A 324 24.55 6.24 -12.48
N GLY A 325 25.09 5.43 -11.56
CA GLY A 325 25.32 4.01 -11.77
C GLY A 325 26.02 3.73 -13.12
N PRO A 326 25.52 2.78 -13.93
CA PRO A 326 26.06 2.52 -15.27
C PRO A 326 25.53 3.49 -16.36
N GLY A 327 24.68 4.45 -15.99
CA GLY A 327 24.22 5.53 -16.87
C GLY A 327 25.15 6.74 -16.86
N THR A 328 24.66 7.85 -17.44
CA THR A 328 25.43 9.10 -17.59
C THR A 328 24.87 10.27 -16.78
N MET A 329 23.73 10.07 -16.11
CA MET A 329 23.06 11.08 -15.31
C MET A 329 22.33 10.45 -14.12
N THR A 330 21.97 11.25 -13.12
CA THR A 330 21.13 10.78 -12.02
C THR A 330 19.71 10.54 -12.51
N PRO A 331 18.98 9.55 -11.94
CA PRO A 331 17.57 9.37 -12.22
C PRO A 331 16.71 10.63 -12.00
N HIS A 332 17.03 11.44 -10.97
CA HIS A 332 16.41 12.76 -10.77
C HIS A 332 16.52 13.65 -12.02
N ASN A 333 17.74 13.84 -12.52
CA ASN A 333 18.00 14.68 -13.68
C ASN A 333 17.39 14.09 -14.96
N ALA A 334 17.31 12.76 -15.07
CA ALA A 334 16.68 12.11 -16.22
C ALA A 334 15.20 12.51 -16.37
N ILE A 335 14.47 12.61 -15.25
CA ILE A 335 13.06 13.03 -15.28
C ILE A 335 12.93 14.55 -15.36
N VAL A 336 13.63 15.29 -14.50
CA VAL A 336 13.49 16.75 -14.39
C VAL A 336 13.90 17.47 -15.68
N ASN A 337 14.92 16.96 -16.38
CA ASN A 337 15.40 17.55 -17.64
C ASN A 337 14.72 16.95 -18.88
N GLY A 338 13.75 16.03 -18.70
CA GLY A 338 13.01 15.43 -19.81
C GLY A 338 13.82 14.45 -20.68
N ALA A 339 14.92 13.88 -20.16
CA ALA A 339 15.67 12.83 -20.87
C ALA A 339 14.84 11.55 -21.02
N GLY A 340 14.02 11.23 -20.01
CA GLY A 340 13.02 10.17 -20.04
C GLY A 340 13.25 9.06 -19.02
N PHE A 341 12.22 8.22 -18.83
CA PHE A 341 12.24 7.14 -17.84
C PHE A 341 13.32 6.08 -18.15
N GLY A 342 13.65 5.85 -19.43
CA GLY A 342 14.67 4.89 -19.85
C GLY A 342 16.07 5.19 -19.28
N GLU A 343 16.42 6.46 -19.10
CA GLU A 343 17.70 6.83 -18.48
C GLU A 343 17.72 6.53 -16.97
N THR A 344 16.56 6.49 -16.30
CA THR A 344 16.49 6.02 -14.91
C THR A 344 16.81 4.52 -14.82
N ILE A 345 16.29 3.73 -15.75
CA ILE A 345 16.58 2.29 -15.86
C ILE A 345 18.08 2.10 -16.13
N ARG A 346 18.63 2.90 -17.05
CA ARG A 346 20.05 2.86 -17.37
C ARG A 346 20.92 3.13 -16.15
N SER A 347 20.57 4.11 -15.33
CA SER A 347 21.34 4.48 -14.14
C SER A 347 21.15 3.51 -12.96
N ILE A 348 20.16 2.64 -12.97
CA ILE A 348 19.91 1.66 -11.89
C ILE A 348 20.50 0.30 -12.25
N ASN A 349 20.21 -0.24 -13.43
CA ASN A 349 20.69 -1.56 -13.84
C ASN A 349 21.01 -1.67 -15.34
N GLY A 350 21.39 -0.56 -15.96
CA GLY A 350 21.54 -0.48 -17.41
C GLY A 350 22.61 -1.38 -18.03
N SER A 351 23.64 -1.76 -17.26
CA SER A 351 24.68 -2.68 -17.74
C SER A 351 24.15 -4.10 -17.98
N LEU A 352 23.06 -4.49 -17.31
CA LEU A 352 22.43 -5.81 -17.41
C LEU A 352 21.14 -5.79 -18.22
N GLU A 353 20.43 -4.66 -18.27
CA GLU A 353 19.10 -4.59 -18.88
C GLU A 353 19.04 -3.87 -20.23
N CYS A 354 19.69 -2.71 -20.34
CA CYS A 354 19.57 -1.84 -21.52
C CYS A 354 20.35 -2.35 -22.75
N GLY A 355 20.09 -1.76 -23.91
CA GLY A 355 20.77 -2.10 -25.17
C GLY A 355 20.34 -3.48 -25.70
N GLY A 356 19.11 -3.89 -25.39
CA GLY A 356 18.56 -5.18 -25.79
C GLY A 356 19.02 -6.39 -24.96
N ARG A 357 19.75 -6.18 -23.85
CA ARG A 357 20.29 -7.26 -23.01
C ARG A 357 19.20 -7.99 -22.23
N ASN A 358 18.23 -7.26 -21.69
CA ASN A 358 17.08 -7.85 -21.01
C ASN A 358 15.79 -7.05 -21.26
N PRO A 359 15.20 -7.15 -22.47
CA PRO A 359 14.00 -6.39 -22.84
C PRO A 359 12.80 -6.67 -21.91
N ALA A 360 12.70 -7.87 -21.35
CA ALA A 360 11.61 -8.24 -20.45
C ALA A 360 11.67 -7.46 -19.12
N GLN A 361 12.85 -7.28 -18.54
CA GLN A 361 13.01 -6.50 -17.30
C GLN A 361 12.79 -5.01 -17.54
N VAL A 362 13.30 -4.47 -18.65
CA VAL A 362 13.02 -3.08 -19.06
C VAL A 362 11.51 -2.86 -19.19
N GLN A 363 10.82 -3.78 -19.89
CA GLN A 363 9.37 -3.68 -20.05
C GLN A 363 8.61 -3.80 -18.72
N SER A 364 9.07 -4.63 -17.78
CA SER A 364 8.50 -4.72 -16.43
C SER A 364 8.55 -3.38 -15.70
N ARG A 365 9.69 -2.68 -15.73
CA ARG A 365 9.83 -1.34 -15.14
C ARG A 365 8.93 -0.32 -15.83
N VAL A 366 8.87 -0.35 -17.16
CA VAL A 366 8.00 0.55 -17.95
C VAL A 366 6.53 0.32 -17.60
N ASN A 367 6.09 -0.93 -17.46
CA ASN A 367 4.70 -1.24 -17.08
C ASN A 367 4.35 -0.68 -15.70
N ALA A 368 5.25 -0.82 -14.72
CA ALA A 368 5.05 -0.23 -13.39
C ALA A 368 4.96 1.30 -13.46
N TYR A 369 5.84 1.94 -14.24
CA TYR A 369 5.84 3.39 -14.40
C TYR A 369 4.56 3.92 -15.07
N LEU A 370 4.08 3.25 -16.12
CA LEU A 370 2.81 3.58 -16.77
C LEU A 370 1.63 3.44 -15.80
N SER A 371 1.60 2.37 -15.00
CA SER A 371 0.58 2.19 -13.97
C SER A 371 0.62 3.30 -12.91
N PHE A 372 1.81 3.67 -12.44
CA PHE A 372 1.97 4.64 -11.35
C PHE A 372 1.70 6.07 -11.81
N THR A 373 2.08 6.43 -13.04
CA THR A 373 1.71 7.72 -13.64
C THR A 373 0.19 7.83 -13.85
N GLN A 374 -0.48 6.73 -14.22
CA GLN A 374 -1.94 6.68 -14.27
C GLN A 374 -2.59 6.88 -12.89
N ILE A 375 -2.06 6.23 -11.84
CA ILE A 375 -2.52 6.41 -10.45
C ILE A 375 -2.42 7.88 -10.03
N LEU A 376 -1.32 8.57 -10.40
CA LEU A 376 -1.08 9.97 -10.07
C LEU A 376 -1.74 10.97 -11.01
N GLY A 377 -2.43 10.51 -12.06
CA GLY A 377 -3.17 11.35 -13.00
C GLY A 377 -2.27 12.19 -13.92
N VAL A 378 -1.12 11.68 -14.33
CA VAL A 378 -0.17 12.38 -15.24
C VAL A 378 0.23 11.52 -16.42
N THR A 379 0.72 12.16 -17.48
CA THR A 379 1.31 11.45 -18.62
C THR A 379 2.68 10.88 -18.26
N SER A 380 3.13 9.85 -18.96
CA SER A 380 4.43 9.22 -18.73
C SER A 380 5.62 9.99 -19.31
N GLY A 381 5.37 10.95 -20.21
CA GLY A 381 6.41 11.53 -21.06
C GLY A 381 6.90 10.54 -22.12
N ASN A 382 8.05 10.85 -22.72
CA ASN A 382 8.66 10.09 -23.82
C ASN A 382 9.89 9.30 -23.34
N ASN A 383 10.53 8.56 -24.25
CA ASN A 383 11.79 7.82 -24.01
C ASN A 383 11.72 6.89 -22.80
N LEU A 384 10.73 6.00 -22.80
CA LEU A 384 10.44 5.14 -21.66
C LEU A 384 11.40 3.95 -21.54
N SER A 385 11.97 3.49 -22.66
CA SER A 385 12.88 2.34 -22.71
C SER A 385 14.33 2.76 -22.76
N CYS A 386 15.19 1.81 -22.42
CA CYS A 386 16.58 1.70 -22.83
C CYS A 386 16.78 0.28 -23.42
#